data_AF-A0A852VC74-F1
#
_entry.id   AF-A0A852VC74-F1
#
_cell.length_a   1.000
_cell.length_b   1.000
_cell.length_c   1.000
_cell.angle_alpha   90.00
_cell.angle_beta   90.00
_cell.angle_gamma   90.00
#
_symmetry.space_group_name_H-M   'P 1'
#
loop_
_entity.id
_entity.type
_entity.pdbx_description
1 polymer ?
#
loop_
_entity_poly.entity_id
_entity_poly.type
_entity_poly.pdbx_seq_one_letter_code
_entity_poly.pdbx_strand_id
1 'polypeptide(L)'
;MIPAPGTAASEQLQKLSGWGKSTRALDQLQALLTDHGIPTESLRRDSQPYLLVDGKVLVWTGHTVEVFYWGTEPGRSPKRAPSSDVLDVARRIAEQISPASRPVEGEGSDVVTTV
;
A
#
# COMPACT_ATOMS: atom_id res chain seq x y z
N MET A 1 -30.64 -12.98 14.37
CA MET A 1 -30.27 -12.88 15.79
C MET A 1 -28.88 -12.29 15.85
N ILE A 2 -28.72 -11.06 16.36
CA ILE A 2 -27.42 -10.38 16.47
C ILE A 2 -26.82 -10.75 17.83
N PRO A 3 -25.57 -11.25 17.91
CA PRO A 3 -24.98 -11.63 19.19
C PRO A 3 -24.81 -10.42 20.11
N ALA A 4 -24.87 -10.67 21.42
CA ALA A 4 -24.75 -9.63 22.44
C ALA A 4 -23.36 -8.95 22.37
N PRO A 5 -23.25 -7.63 22.57
CA PRO A 5 -21.97 -6.92 22.61
C PRO A 5 -20.99 -7.56 23.62
N GLY A 6 -19.70 -7.62 23.29
CA GLY A 6 -18.66 -8.18 24.18
C GLY A 6 -18.54 -9.71 24.19
N THR A 7 -19.34 -10.43 23.39
CA THR A 7 -19.16 -11.87 23.18
C THR A 7 -18.15 -12.15 22.07
N ALA A 8 -17.45 -13.29 22.11
CA ALA A 8 -16.52 -13.71 21.06
C ALA A 8 -17.14 -13.71 19.65
N ALA A 9 -18.44 -14.03 19.54
CA ALA A 9 -19.19 -13.97 18.27
C ALA A 9 -19.41 -12.51 17.78
N SER A 10 -19.67 -11.57 18.69
CA SER A 10 -19.75 -10.14 18.36
C SER A 10 -18.39 -9.56 17.98
N GLU A 11 -17.31 -9.96 18.65
CA GLU A 11 -15.95 -9.61 18.26
C GLU A 11 -15.60 -10.18 16.88
N GLN A 12 -16.02 -11.41 16.58
CA GLN A 12 -15.86 -12.00 15.25
C GLN A 12 -16.66 -11.24 14.19
N LEU A 13 -17.89 -10.82 14.47
CA LEU A 13 -18.68 -10.01 13.52
C LEU A 13 -18.10 -8.60 13.33
N GLN A 14 -17.56 -7.99 14.39
CA GLN A 14 -16.81 -6.74 14.29
C GLN A 14 -15.52 -6.93 13.49
N LYS A 15 -14.85 -8.09 13.63
CA LYS A 15 -13.75 -8.55 12.76
C LYS A 15 -14.16 -8.61 11.30
N LEU A 16 -15.24 -9.33 10.99
CA LEU A 16 -15.75 -9.50 9.63
C LEU A 16 -16.20 -8.19 8.98
N SER A 17 -16.86 -7.30 9.73
CA SER A 17 -17.29 -5.98 9.20
C SER A 17 -16.13 -4.99 9.05
N GLY A 18 -15.10 -5.06 9.91
CA GLY A 18 -13.86 -4.31 9.75
C GLY A 18 -13.12 -4.69 8.46
N TRP A 19 -13.05 -5.99 8.13
CA TRP A 19 -12.40 -6.47 6.90
C TRP A 19 -13.10 -6.01 5.61
N GLY A 20 -14.42 -5.83 5.63
CA GLY A 20 -15.16 -5.25 4.49
C GLY A 20 -14.74 -3.80 4.21
N LYS A 21 -14.51 -3.01 5.27
CA LYS A 21 -14.00 -1.64 5.15
C LYS A 21 -12.52 -1.62 4.74
N SER A 22 -11.71 -2.54 5.27
CA SER A 22 -10.30 -2.71 4.88
C SER A 22 -10.15 -2.99 3.39
N THR A 23 -11.01 -3.86 2.84
CA THR A 23 -11.00 -4.21 1.41
C THR A 23 -11.32 -2.96 0.57
N ARG A 24 -12.38 -2.22 0.91
CA ARG A 24 -12.75 -0.99 0.19
C ARG A 24 -11.66 0.09 0.22
N ALA A 25 -10.98 0.27 1.35
CA ALA A 25 -9.89 1.24 1.47
C ALA A 25 -8.67 0.84 0.60
N LEU A 26 -8.35 -0.45 0.54
CA LEU A 26 -7.31 -0.97 -0.35
C LEU A 26 -7.72 -0.88 -1.83
N ASP A 27 -8.99 -1.13 -2.17
CA ASP A 27 -9.50 -0.97 -3.54
C ASP A 27 -9.39 0.48 -4.02
N GLN A 28 -9.68 1.45 -3.15
CA GLN A 28 -9.50 2.88 -3.46
C GLN A 28 -8.04 3.23 -3.70
N LEU A 29 -7.14 2.73 -2.86
CA LEU A 29 -5.71 2.92 -3.03
C LEU A 29 -5.20 2.27 -4.33
N GLN A 30 -5.69 1.07 -4.64
CA GLN A 30 -5.38 0.35 -5.86
C GLN A 30 -5.78 1.15 -7.10
N ALA A 31 -7.00 1.69 -7.14
CA ALA A 31 -7.47 2.50 -8.26
C ALA A 31 -6.55 3.72 -8.51
N LEU A 32 -6.21 4.45 -7.45
CA LEU A 32 -5.31 5.61 -7.56
C LEU A 32 -3.91 5.23 -8.07
N LEU A 33 -3.33 4.14 -7.55
CA LEU A 33 -2.02 3.67 -8.00
C LEU A 33 -2.06 3.19 -9.47
N THR A 34 -3.15 2.52 -9.86
CA THR A 34 -3.35 2.05 -11.24
C THR A 34 -3.49 3.23 -12.21
N ASP A 35 -4.20 4.30 -11.82
CA ASP A 35 -4.31 5.54 -12.60
C ASP A 35 -2.93 6.21 -12.82
N HIS A 36 -1.99 5.99 -11.91
CA HIS A 36 -0.59 6.43 -12.04
C HIS A 36 0.31 5.42 -12.79
N GLY A 37 -0.25 4.35 -13.36
CA GLY A 37 0.50 3.33 -14.10
C GLY A 37 1.32 2.39 -13.22
N ILE A 38 1.06 2.36 -11.91
CA ILE A 38 1.77 1.52 -10.96
C ILE A 38 1.05 0.17 -10.87
N PRO A 39 1.71 -0.96 -11.19
CA PRO A 39 1.08 -2.27 -11.12
C PRO A 39 0.82 -2.67 -9.67
N THR A 40 -0.35 -3.27 -9.43
CA THR A 40 -0.80 -3.68 -8.10
C THR A 40 -1.46 -5.06 -8.13
N GLU A 41 -1.30 -5.83 -7.06
CA GLU A 41 -1.89 -7.16 -6.90
C GLU A 41 -2.54 -7.30 -5.51
N SER A 42 -3.80 -7.71 -5.47
CA SER A 42 -4.52 -7.94 -4.21
C SER A 42 -4.25 -9.33 -3.66
N LEU A 43 -3.78 -9.39 -2.42
CA LEU A 43 -3.39 -10.62 -1.73
C LEU A 43 -4.23 -10.81 -0.45
N ARG A 44 -4.35 -12.05 0.01
CA ARG A 44 -4.90 -12.38 1.33
C ARG A 44 -3.93 -13.29 2.08
N ARG A 45 -3.54 -12.90 3.29
CA ARG A 45 -2.77 -13.74 4.23
C ARG A 45 -3.48 -13.76 5.58
N ASP A 46 -3.71 -14.95 6.12
CA ASP A 46 -4.38 -15.13 7.41
C ASP A 46 -5.72 -14.37 7.54
N SER A 47 -6.48 -14.33 6.44
CA SER A 47 -7.75 -13.59 6.31
C SER A 47 -7.64 -12.05 6.33
N GLN A 48 -6.45 -11.49 6.41
CA GLN A 48 -6.18 -10.06 6.24
C GLN A 48 -5.94 -9.73 4.75
N PRO A 49 -6.59 -8.69 4.19
CA PRO A 49 -6.32 -8.22 2.85
C PRO A 49 -5.03 -7.37 2.82
N TYR A 50 -4.24 -7.58 1.79
CA TYR A 50 -3.01 -6.86 1.47
C TYR A 50 -3.06 -6.40 0.01
N LEU A 51 -2.35 -5.33 -0.30
CA LEU A 51 -2.11 -4.87 -1.66
C LEU A 51 -0.59 -4.87 -1.90
N LEU A 52 -0.13 -5.68 -2.84
CA LEU A 52 1.25 -5.69 -3.31
C LEU A 52 1.39 -4.67 -4.44
N VAL A 53 2.29 -3.72 -4.28
CA VAL A 53 2.54 -2.62 -5.22
C VAL A 53 3.91 -2.81 -5.85
N ASP A 54 3.96 -2.82 -7.19
CA ASP A 54 5.16 -3.04 -8.01
C ASP A 54 5.96 -4.30 -7.64
N GLY A 55 5.29 -5.32 -7.09
CA GLY A 55 5.94 -6.54 -6.61
C GLY A 55 6.90 -6.33 -5.42
N LYS A 56 6.97 -5.12 -4.85
CA LYS A 56 7.99 -4.72 -3.87
C LYS A 56 7.43 -4.26 -2.54
N VAL A 57 6.31 -3.55 -2.55
CA VAL A 57 5.74 -2.91 -1.36
C VAL A 57 4.42 -3.56 -1.01
N LEU A 58 4.33 -4.13 0.18
CA LEU A 58 3.06 -4.60 0.73
C LEU A 58 2.39 -3.45 1.47
N VAL A 59 1.10 -3.27 1.21
CA VAL A 59 0.24 -2.30 1.89
C VAL A 59 -0.91 -3.07 2.56
N TRP A 60 -1.25 -2.70 3.78
CA TRP A 60 -2.39 -3.28 4.50
C TRP A 60 -3.01 -2.25 5.42
N THR A 61 -4.19 -2.57 5.92
CA THR A 61 -4.84 -1.77 6.97
C THR A 61 -4.91 -2.56 8.26
N GLY A 62 -4.93 -1.84 9.39
CA GLY A 62 -5.34 -2.43 10.65
C GLY A 62 -6.82 -2.78 10.65
N HIS A 63 -7.26 -3.59 11.62
CA HIS A 63 -8.66 -4.03 11.74
C HIS A 63 -9.66 -2.87 11.90
N THR A 64 -9.25 -1.74 12.49
CA THR A 64 -10.08 -0.52 12.60
C THR A 64 -10.13 0.31 11.31
N VAL A 65 -9.26 0.02 10.33
CA VAL A 65 -9.14 0.72 9.04
C VAL A 65 -8.76 2.20 9.18
N GLU A 66 -8.37 2.66 10.36
CA GLU A 66 -8.00 4.06 10.60
C GLU A 66 -6.61 4.40 10.05
N VAL A 67 -5.78 3.39 9.82
CA VAL A 67 -4.36 3.54 9.47
C VAL A 67 -4.00 2.56 8.36
N PHE A 68 -3.37 3.07 7.31
CA PHE A 68 -2.62 2.29 6.35
C PHE A 68 -1.21 2.03 6.87
N TYR A 69 -0.73 0.83 6.60
CA TYR A 69 0.63 0.40 6.87
C TYR A 69 1.24 -0.06 5.55
N TRP A 70 2.50 0.29 5.28
CA TRP A 70 3.20 -0.24 4.11
C TRP A 70 4.70 -0.40 4.33
N GLY A 71 5.30 -1.36 3.64
CA GLY A 71 6.72 -1.68 3.73
C GLY A 71 7.12 -2.78 2.75
N THR A 72 8.43 -3.01 2.61
CA THR A 72 9.00 -4.06 1.75
C THR A 72 9.01 -5.43 2.42
N GLU A 73 8.99 -5.47 3.76
CA GLU A 73 8.95 -6.71 4.55
C GLU A 73 7.84 -6.62 5.60
N PRO A 74 6.94 -7.62 5.70
CA PRO A 74 6.01 -7.71 6.81
C PRO A 74 6.78 -7.96 8.11
N GLY A 75 6.63 -7.05 9.09
CA GLY A 75 7.21 -7.20 10.43
C GLY A 75 8.41 -6.30 10.75
N ARG A 76 9.00 -5.60 9.77
CA ARG A 76 10.00 -4.54 10.01
C ARG A 76 9.37 -3.16 9.83
N SER A 77 9.30 -2.39 10.93
CA SER A 77 8.97 -0.96 11.03
C SER A 77 8.19 -0.38 9.83
N PRO A 78 6.92 -0.78 9.63
CA PRO A 78 6.13 -0.30 8.51
C PRO A 78 5.92 1.22 8.61
N LYS A 79 5.97 1.88 7.46
CA LYS A 79 5.47 3.26 7.36
C LYS A 79 3.97 3.22 7.61
N ARG A 80 3.44 4.28 8.21
CA ARG A 80 2.01 4.39 8.55
C ARG A 80 1.48 5.79 8.28
N ALA A 81 0.22 5.85 7.89
CA ALA A 81 -0.52 7.10 7.70
C ALA A 81 -2.03 6.86 7.89
N PRO A 82 -2.79 7.88 8.30
CA PRO A 82 -4.23 7.75 8.46
C PRO A 82 -4.91 7.41 7.13
N SER A 83 -5.99 6.63 7.18
CA SER A 83 -6.73 6.22 6.00
C SER A 83 -7.60 7.31 5.38
N SER A 84 -7.80 8.43 6.09
CA SER A 84 -8.41 9.63 5.52
C SER A 84 -7.59 10.23 4.38
N ASP A 85 -6.28 9.96 4.35
CA ASP A 85 -5.33 10.63 3.47
C ASP A 85 -4.87 9.70 2.33
N VAL A 86 -5.80 8.93 1.74
CA VAL A 86 -5.50 7.89 0.72
C VAL A 86 -4.62 8.43 -0.42
N LEU A 87 -4.85 9.66 -0.87
CA LEU A 87 -4.04 10.31 -1.91
C LEU A 87 -2.59 10.55 -1.47
N ASP A 88 -2.37 10.99 -0.23
CA ASP A 88 -1.02 11.18 0.31
C ASP A 88 -0.31 9.84 0.48
N VAL A 89 -1.05 8.80 0.88
CA VAL A 89 -0.54 7.42 0.95
C VAL A 89 -0.12 6.92 -0.43
N ALA A 90 -0.98 7.08 -1.45
CA ALA A 90 -0.66 6.71 -2.83
C ALA A 90 0.61 7.43 -3.33
N ARG A 91 0.71 8.74 -3.08
CA ARG A 91 1.90 9.54 -3.44
C ARG A 91 3.16 9.04 -2.75
N ARG A 92 3.14 8.81 -1.43
CA ARG A 92 4.32 8.32 -0.68
C ARG A 92 4.75 6.92 -1.11
N ILE A 93 3.80 6.07 -1.49
CA ILE A 93 4.10 4.74 -2.04
C ILE A 93 4.75 4.90 -3.42
N ALA A 94 4.19 5.75 -4.29
CA ALA A 94 4.73 6.06 -5.61
C ALA A 94 6.16 6.61 -5.55
N GLU A 95 6.43 7.57 -4.65
CA GLU A 95 7.77 8.12 -4.40
C GLU A 95 8.77 7.06 -3.91
N GLN A 96 8.29 6.05 -3.18
CA GLN A 96 9.15 4.98 -2.66
C GLN A 96 9.52 3.94 -3.72
N ILE A 97 8.60 3.61 -4.63
CA ILE A 97 8.84 2.61 -5.71
C ILE A 97 9.52 3.23 -6.93
N SER A 98 9.24 4.51 -7.19
CA SER A 98 9.86 5.30 -8.23
C SER A 98 10.62 6.44 -7.55
N PRO A 99 11.79 6.14 -6.93
CA PRO A 99 12.70 7.20 -6.57
C PRO A 99 13.08 7.82 -7.90
N ALA A 100 12.48 8.98 -8.22
CA ALA A 100 12.67 9.70 -9.46
C ALA A 100 14.09 9.46 -9.91
N SER A 101 14.24 8.79 -11.07
CA SER A 101 15.53 8.49 -11.67
C SER A 101 16.42 9.68 -11.40
N ARG A 102 17.43 9.50 -10.54
CA ARG A 102 18.50 10.50 -10.45
C ARG A 102 18.82 10.84 -11.90
N PRO A 103 18.88 12.12 -12.30
CA PRO A 103 19.42 12.43 -13.60
C PRO A 103 20.77 11.71 -13.63
N VAL A 104 20.82 10.61 -14.39
CA VAL A 104 22.08 10.10 -14.84
C VAL A 104 22.45 11.20 -15.80
N GLU A 105 23.36 12.06 -15.36
CA GLU A 105 24.11 12.94 -16.24
C GLU A 105 24.76 12.00 -17.25
N GLY A 106 24.02 11.71 -18.31
CA GLY A 106 24.48 11.01 -19.47
C GLY A 106 25.36 11.98 -20.23
N GLU A 107 26.65 11.66 -20.26
CA GLU A 107 27.32 11.47 -21.53
C GLU A 107 27.40 12.72 -22.42
N GLY A 108 28.29 13.63 -22.03
CA GLY A 108 29.03 14.44 -22.99
C GLY A 108 30.10 13.57 -23.65
N SER A 109 29.69 12.78 -24.63
CA SER A 109 30.57 12.17 -25.62
C SER A 109 31.22 13.29 -26.43
N ASP A 110 32.54 13.45 -26.33
CA ASP A 110 33.32 14.10 -27.38
C ASP A 110 34.56 13.23 -27.66
N VAL A 111 34.40 12.37 -28.67
CA VAL A 111 35.52 11.82 -29.42
C VAL A 111 35.95 12.92 -30.40
N VAL A 112 37.11 13.51 -30.19
CA VAL A 112 37.94 14.10 -31.26
C VAL A 112 39.41 13.76 -31.02
N THR A 113 39.90 12.88 -31.89
CA THR A 113 41.30 12.60 -32.26
C THR A 113 42.07 13.87 -32.64
N THR A 114 43.43 13.81 -32.61
CA THR A 114 44.47 14.60 -33.37
C THR A 114 45.39 15.36 -32.39
N VAL A 115 46.73 15.29 -32.35
CA VAL A 115 47.83 14.71 -33.17
C VAL A 115 48.90 14.18 -32.21
#